data_AF-A0A1Q7GCU1-F1
#
_entry.id   AF-A0A1Q7GCU1-F1
#
_cell.length_a   1.000
_cell.length_b   1.000
_cell.length_c   1.000
_cell.angle_alpha   90.00
_cell.angle_beta   90.00
_cell.angle_gamma   90.00
#
_symmetry.space_group_name_H-M   'P 1'
#
loop_
_entity.id
_entity.type
_entity.pdbx_description
1 polymer ?
#
loop_
_entity_poly.entity_id
_entity_poly.type
_entity_poly.pdbx_seq_one_letter_code
_entity_poly.pdbx_strand_id
1 'polypeptide(L)' 'MSQQQMYSRPMLNIYDLVDRVLDKGLVIDANLSVSLVGIEILVIRARIVVSGIDTFLRYASALGLAAPPGLPAK' A
#
# COMPACT_ATOMS: atom_id res chain seq x y z
N MET A 1 -14.27 -3.40 46.77
CA MET A 1 -14.68 -3.86 45.42
C MET A 1 -14.17 -2.90 44.35
N SER A 2 -12.84 -2.80 44.15
CA SER A 2 -12.28 -1.68 43.37
C SER A 2 -10.99 -2.00 42.56
N GLN A 3 -10.60 -3.27 42.40
CA GLN A 3 -9.37 -3.63 41.67
C GLN A 3 -9.58 -4.37 40.33
N GLN A 4 -10.82 -4.56 39.86
CA GLN A 4 -11.09 -5.33 38.63
C GLN A 4 -11.24 -4.48 37.35
N GLN A 5 -11.17 -3.15 37.43
CA GLN A 5 -11.36 -2.26 36.27
C GLN A 5 -10.05 -1.84 35.57
N MET A 6 -8.87 -2.21 36.10
CA MET A 6 -7.57 -1.77 35.55
C MET A 6 -6.93 -2.67 34.47
N TYR A 7 -7.58 -3.77 34.06
CA TYR A 7 -7.01 -4.71 33.08
C TYR A 7 -7.85 -4.95 31.81
N SER A 8 -8.80 -4.06 31.48
CA SER A 8 -9.30 -4.01 30.09
C SER A 8 -8.28 -3.28 29.24
N ARG A 9 -7.17 -3.95 28.93
CA ARG A 9 -6.33 -3.55 27.80
C ARG A 9 -7.23 -3.61 26.57
N PRO A 10 -7.47 -2.50 25.85
CA PRO A 10 -8.18 -2.57 24.59
C PRO A 10 -7.43 -3.57 23.71
N MET A 11 -8.11 -4.65 23.32
CA MET A 11 -7.58 -5.63 22.39
C MET A 11 -7.49 -4.93 21.04
N LEU A 12 -6.30 -4.44 20.67
CA LEU A 12 -6.08 -3.84 19.36
C LEU A 12 -6.36 -4.90 18.29
N ASN A 13 -7.41 -4.67 17.51
CA ASN A 13 -7.75 -5.51 16.37
C ASN A 13 -6.82 -5.15 15.20
N ILE A 14 -6.41 -6.13 14.42
CA ILE A 14 -5.58 -5.90 13.23
C ILE A 14 -6.28 -4.95 12.25
N TYR A 15 -7.61 -4.99 12.19
CA TYR A 15 -8.38 -4.07 11.36
C TYR A 15 -8.16 -2.60 11.73
N ASP A 16 -8.21 -2.27 13.02
CA ASP A 16 -8.01 -0.90 13.51
C ASP A 16 -6.58 -0.39 13.22
N LEU A 17 -5.60 -1.30 13.23
CA LEU A 17 -4.21 -0.98 12.89
C LEU A 17 -4.03 -0.77 11.39
N VAL A 18 -4.66 -1.60 10.57
CA VAL A 18 -4.63 -1.48 9.11
C VAL A 18 -5.26 -0.15 8.71
N ASP A 19 -6.44 0.19 9.21
CA ASP A 19 -7.09 1.49 8.92
C ASP A 19 -6.24 2.69 9.36
N ARG A 20 -5.60 2.62 10.53
CA ARG A 20 -4.68 3.67 11.02
C ARG A 20 -3.46 3.88 10.13
N VAL A 21 -2.93 2.79 9.54
CA VAL A 21 -1.76 2.83 8.66
C VAL A 21 -2.17 3.25 7.24
N LEU A 22 -3.37 2.85 6.78
CA LEU A 22 -3.95 3.29 5.50
C LEU A 22 -4.19 4.81 5.49
N ASP A 23 -4.59 5.42 6.62
CA ASP A 23 -4.76 6.87 6.76
C ASP A 23 -3.44 7.65 6.57
N LYS A 24 -2.28 7.04 6.86
CA LYS A 24 -0.95 7.64 6.68
C LYS A 24 -0.27 7.28 5.37
N GLY A 25 -0.81 6.29 4.65
CA GLY A 25 -0.22 5.71 3.45
C GLY A 25 0.58 4.45 3.77
N LEU A 26 0.22 3.35 3.12
CA LEU A 26 0.92 2.07 3.21
C LEU A 26 1.55 1.72 1.86
N VAL A 27 2.85 1.41 1.85
CA VAL A 27 3.53 0.84 0.68
C VAL A 27 3.55 -0.68 0.83
N ILE A 28 2.89 -1.39 -0.08
CA ILE A 28 2.93 -2.85 -0.17
C ILE A 28 3.93 -3.23 -1.24
N ASP A 29 5.03 -3.87 -0.82
CA ASP A 29 6.03 -4.44 -1.72
C ASP A 29 5.74 -5.94 -1.88
N ALA A 30 5.32 -6.34 -3.08
CA ALA A 30 4.96 -7.72 -3.39
C ALA A 30 5.91 -8.25 -4.48
N ASN A 31 6.59 -9.35 -4.17
CA ASN A 31 7.46 -10.04 -5.10
C ASN A 31 6.90 -11.43 -5.37
N LEU A 32 6.57 -11.72 -6.63
CA LEU A 32 6.10 -13.01 -7.08
C LEU A 32 7.13 -13.59 -8.05
N SER A 33 7.66 -14.77 -7.74
CA SER A 33 8.54 -15.53 -8.64
C SER A 33 7.90 -16.87 -8.97
N VAL A 34 7.94 -17.24 -10.25
CA VAL A 34 7.46 -18.51 -10.78
C VAL A 34 8.63 -19.25 -11.42
N SER A 35 8.93 -20.44 -10.90
CA SER A 35 10.00 -21.32 -11.35
C SER A 35 9.45 -22.66 -11.82
N LEU A 36 10.09 -23.23 -12.85
CA LEU A 36 9.71 -24.51 -13.43
C LEU A 36 10.98 -25.30 -13.77
N VAL A 37 11.05 -26.57 -13.34
CA VAL A 37 12.20 -27.47 -13.58
C VAL A 37 13.56 -26.83 -13.20
N GLY A 38 13.60 -26.05 -12.12
CA GLY A 38 14.85 -25.46 -11.62
C GLY A 38 15.35 -24.22 -12.39
N ILE A 39 14.61 -23.71 -13.38
CA ILE A 39 14.86 -22.40 -14.01
C ILE A 39 13.76 -21.41 -13.65
N GLU A 40 14.16 -20.16 -13.44
CA GLU A 40 13.23 -19.07 -13.14
C GLU A 40 12.63 -18.55 -14.44
N ILE A 41 11.30 -18.68 -14.59
CA ILE A 41 10.60 -18.31 -15.83
C ILE A 41 10.11 -16.87 -15.76
N LEU A 42 9.63 -16.43 -14.60
CA LEU A 42 9.05 -15.10 -14.45
C LEU A 42 9.24 -14.55 -13.05
N VAL A 43 9.73 -13.31 -12.98
CA VAL A 43 9.83 -12.52 -11.75
C VAL A 43 9.03 -11.26 -11.91
N ILE A 44 8.01 -11.11 -11.06
CA ILE A 44 7.17 -9.92 -10.99
C ILE A 44 7.54 -9.17 -9.72
N ARG A 45 8.16 -8.00 -9.91
CA ARG A 45 8.38 -7.02 -8.85
C ARG A 45 7.29 -5.96 -8.93
N ALA A 46 6.28 -6.07 -8.06
CA ALA A 46 5.18 -5.13 -8.00
C ALA A 46 5.26 -4.34 -6.70
N ARG A 47 5.33 -3.01 -6.81
CA ARG A 47 5.18 -2.10 -5.67
C ARG A 47 3.84 -1.41 -5.77
N ILE A 48 2.93 -1.76 -4.87
CA ILE A 48 1.60 -1.19 -4.79
C ILE A 48 1.62 -0.17 -3.67
N VAL A 49 1.49 1.11 -4.01
CA VAL A 49 1.34 2.17 -3.02
C VAL A 49 -0.15 2.32 -2.75
N VAL A 50 -0.60 1.89 -1.56
CA VAL A 50 -1.94 2.18 -1.04
C VAL A 50 -1.90 3.57 -0.39
N SER A 51 -1.40 4.55 -1.13
CA SER A 51 -1.86 5.92 -0.94
C SER A 51 -3.11 6.09 -1.80
N GLY A 52 -3.87 7.16 -1.59
CA GLY A 52 -4.78 7.60 -2.64
C GLY A 52 -4.01 7.66 -3.96
N ILE A 53 -4.52 7.00 -5.00
CA ILE A 53 -4.00 7.05 -6.38
C ILE A 53 -3.77 8.51 -6.81
N ASP A 54 -4.57 9.43 -6.28
CA ASP A 54 -4.40 10.88 -6.41
C ASP A 54 -2.98 11.36 -6.06
N THR A 55 -2.38 10.88 -4.96
CA THR A 55 -1.01 11.26 -4.57
C THR A 55 0.02 10.71 -5.54
N PHE A 56 -0.13 9.47 -6.00
CA PHE A 56 0.77 8.89 -7.00
C PHE A 56 0.64 9.61 -8.35
N LEU A 57 -0.57 9.95 -8.79
CA LEU A 57 -0.80 10.72 -10.02
C LEU A 57 -0.31 12.17 -9.89
N ARG A 58 -0.47 12.83 -8.73
CA ARG A 58 0.15 14.13 -8.42
C ARG A 58 1.67 14.07 -8.44
N TYR A 59 2.26 13.01 -7.91
CA TYR A 59 3.71 12.84 -7.89
C TYR A 59 4.24 12.48 -9.29
N ALA A 60 3.56 11.59 -10.02
CA ALA A 60 3.93 11.20 -11.38
C ALA A 60 3.77 12.37 -12.37
N SER A 61 2.77 13.22 -12.23
CA SER A 61 2.64 14.46 -13.00
C SER A 61 3.71 15.49 -12.62
N ALA A 62 4.05 15.63 -11.33
CA ALA A 62 5.16 16.49 -10.89
C ALA A 62 6.53 16.01 -11.41
N LEU A 63 6.71 14.70 -11.61
CA LEU A 63 7.92 14.09 -12.16
C LEU A 63 7.90 13.94 -13.70
N GLY A 64 6.81 14.35 -14.38
CA GLY A 64 6.67 14.19 -15.83
C GLY A 64 6.54 12.73 -16.31
N LEU A 65 6.28 11.80 -15.40
CA LEU A 65 6.09 10.36 -15.67
C LEU A 65 4.66 10.05 -16.16
N ALA A 66 3.73 10.99 -16.01
CA ALA A 66 2.36 10.89 -16.51
C ALA A 66 2.01 12.14 -17.32
N ALA A 67 1.32 11.96 -18.45
CA ALA A 67 0.73 13.07 -19.19
C ALA A 67 -0.25 13.83 -18.29
N PRO A 68 -0.25 15.18 -18.27
CA PRO A 68 -1.16 15.94 -17.44
C PRO A 68 -2.61 15.56 -17.80
N PRO A 69 -3.46 15.24 -16.81
CA PRO A 69 -4.85 14.91 -17.07
C PRO A 69 -5.53 16.10 -17.75
N GLY A 70 -5.91 15.93 -19.02
CA GLY A 70 -6.64 16.94 -19.79
C GLY A 70 -5.90 17.56 -20.98
N LEU A 71 -4.68 17.12 -21.34
CA LEU A 71 -4.13 17.52 -22.64
C LEU A 71 -4.81 16.76 -23.78
N PRO A 72 -5.39 17.45 -24.79
CA PRO A 72 -5.92 16.79 -25.97
C PRO A 72 -4.78 16.19 -26.78
N ALA A 73 -4.90 14.91 -27.14
CA ALA A 73 -4.03 14.26 -28.10
C ALA A 73 -4.17 15.01 -29.45
N LYS A 74 -3.05 15.54 -29.94
CA LYS A 74 -2.94 16.13 -31.26
C LYS A 74 -2.88 15.04 -32.33
#